data_AF-A0A9W8QTI9-F1
#
_entry.id   AF-A0A9W8QTI9-F1
#
_cell.length_a   1.000
_cell.length_b   1.000
_cell.length_c   1.000
_cell.angle_alpha   90.00
_cell.angle_beta   90.00
_cell.angle_gamma   90.00
#
_symmetry.space_group_name_H-M   'P 1'
#
loop_
_entity.id
_entity.type
_entity.pdbx_description
1 polymer ?
#
loop_
_entity_poly.entity_id
_entity_poly.type
_entity_poly.pdbx_seq_one_letter_code
_entity_poly.pdbx_strand_id
1 'polypeptide(L)'
;MERTIFGDATAECLDSVVDTPLGRIGALSYWEHAQPLLKYHTYSQREQIHIAAWSPAFDHDGKSLWSMSREGTEAIARTYAIESQSFVLHTTVVFSESVIDQMSTHNDLIMNSPGGGSVVFGPDGRKLSTNIPADKKGIIYADLDIDDILHLHSKVLLNVVGH
;
A
#
# COMPACT_ATOMS: atom_id res chain seq x y z
N MET A 1 -6.19 18.33 -6.22
CA MET A 1 -5.92 18.58 -4.79
C MET A 1 -7.07 17.97 -3.99
N GLU A 2 -6.86 16.89 -3.24
CA GLU A 2 -7.96 16.12 -2.62
C GLU A 2 -8.77 16.93 -1.60
N ARG A 3 -8.10 17.81 -0.85
CA ARG A 3 -8.72 18.69 0.16
C ARG A 3 -9.76 19.67 -0.39
N THR A 4 -9.85 19.86 -1.71
CA THR A 4 -10.88 20.71 -2.32
C THR A 4 -12.17 19.95 -2.64
N ILE A 5 -12.14 18.61 -2.53
CA ILE A 5 -13.26 17.73 -2.90
C ILE A 5 -13.71 16.89 -1.69
N PHE A 6 -12.76 16.40 -0.89
CA PHE A 6 -13.01 15.51 0.23
C PHE A 6 -12.79 16.22 1.57
N GLY A 7 -13.63 15.88 2.57
CA GLY A 7 -13.47 16.29 3.96
C GLY A 7 -12.68 15.28 4.78
N ASP A 8 -12.37 15.63 6.03
CA ASP A 8 -11.65 14.76 6.96
C ASP A 8 -12.56 13.66 7.54
N ALA A 9 -11.95 12.52 7.86
CA ALA A 9 -12.61 11.43 8.56
C ALA A 9 -12.84 11.75 10.05
N THR A 10 -13.77 11.03 10.67
CA THR A 10 -14.06 11.12 12.11
C THR A 10 -13.34 10.01 12.89
N ALA A 11 -13.35 10.09 14.23
CA ALA A 11 -12.60 9.16 15.08
C ALA A 11 -13.07 7.70 14.95
N GLU A 12 -14.33 7.47 14.60
CA GLU A 12 -14.89 6.13 14.37
C GLU A 12 -14.21 5.41 13.19
N CYS A 13 -13.57 6.15 12.29
CA CYS A 13 -12.81 5.58 11.18
C CYS A 13 -11.44 5.02 11.61
N LEU A 14 -11.04 5.22 12.87
CA LEU A 14 -9.76 4.72 13.40
C LEU A 14 -9.81 3.21 13.72
N ASP A 15 -11.00 2.67 14.05
CA ASP A 15 -11.23 1.22 14.24
C ASP A 15 -11.39 0.53 12.87
N SER A 16 -10.35 0.56 12.05
CA SER A 16 -10.37 0.14 10.65
C SER A 16 -10.06 -1.35 10.42
N VAL A 17 -9.63 -2.08 11.44
CA VAL A 17 -9.31 -3.51 11.33
C VAL A 17 -10.54 -4.37 11.62
N VAL A 18 -10.93 -5.18 10.64
CA VAL A 18 -12.12 -6.04 10.71
C VAL A 18 -11.71 -7.50 10.83
N ASP A 19 -12.35 -8.23 11.74
CA ASP A 19 -12.19 -9.68 11.85
C ASP A 19 -13.03 -10.40 10.79
N THR A 20 -12.40 -11.30 10.06
CA THR A 20 -13.03 -12.03 8.95
C THR A 20 -12.64 -13.50 9.00
N PRO A 21 -13.38 -14.40 8.33
CA PRO A 21 -12.96 -15.81 8.20
C PRO A 21 -11.57 -16.00 7.55
N LEU A 22 -11.03 -14.98 6.88
CA LEU A 22 -9.71 -14.99 6.25
C LEU A 22 -8.60 -14.42 7.17
N GLY A 23 -8.96 -13.93 8.35
CA GLY A 23 -8.07 -13.23 9.29
C GLY A 23 -8.48 -11.78 9.52
N ARG A 24 -7.69 -11.07 10.34
CA ARG A 24 -7.89 -9.64 10.61
C ARG A 24 -7.34 -8.79 9.48
N ILE A 25 -8.21 -7.98 8.87
CA ILE A 25 -7.90 -7.17 7.70
C ILE A 25 -8.00 -5.69 8.04
N GLY A 26 -6.91 -4.95 7.87
CA GLY A 26 -6.89 -3.49 7.95
C GLY A 26 -6.68 -2.85 6.58
N ALA A 27 -6.94 -1.54 6.49
CA ALA A 27 -6.73 -0.78 5.27
C ALA A 27 -6.36 0.67 5.57
N LEU A 28 -5.48 1.23 4.74
CA LEU A 28 -5.16 2.65 4.73
C LEU A 28 -5.06 3.15 3.28
N SER A 29 -5.26 4.45 3.11
CA SER A 29 -5.25 5.14 1.83
C SER A 29 -4.09 6.10 1.74
N TYR A 30 -3.25 5.90 0.73
CA TYR A 30 -2.27 6.86 0.27
C TYR A 30 -1.35 7.39 1.38
N TRP A 31 -1.35 8.70 1.66
CA TRP A 31 -0.46 9.29 2.65
C TRP A 31 -0.77 8.95 4.11
N GLU A 32 -1.84 8.22 4.39
CA GLU A 32 -2.07 7.64 5.72
C GLU A 32 -0.93 6.71 6.15
N HIS A 33 -0.29 6.04 5.19
CA HIS A 33 0.91 5.21 5.45
C HIS A 33 2.15 6.03 5.85
N ALA A 34 2.11 7.36 5.77
CA ALA A 34 3.18 8.22 6.28
C ALA A 34 2.88 8.76 7.69
N GLN A 35 1.69 8.53 8.25
CA GLN A 35 1.26 9.05 9.55
C GLN A 35 1.62 8.06 10.68
N PRO A 36 2.68 8.30 11.48
CA PRO A 36 3.20 7.28 12.39
C PRO A 36 2.20 6.85 13.47
N LEU A 37 1.42 7.80 14.00
CA LEU A 37 0.42 7.51 15.03
C LEU A 37 -0.74 6.67 14.48
N LEU A 38 -1.19 6.97 13.25
CA LEU A 38 -2.25 6.21 12.60
C LEU A 38 -1.79 4.78 12.31
N LYS A 39 -0.59 4.64 11.73
CA LYS A 39 0.04 3.33 11.51
C LYS A 39 0.14 2.53 12.81
N TYR A 40 0.69 3.13 13.86
CA TYR A 40 0.83 2.49 15.16
C TYR A 40 -0.53 2.04 15.72
N HIS A 41 -1.55 2.88 15.57
CA HIS A 41 -2.90 2.52 15.98
C HIS A 41 -3.42 1.30 15.21
N THR A 42 -3.27 1.26 13.89
CA THR A 42 -3.64 0.09 13.07
C THR A 42 -2.86 -1.16 13.48
N TYR A 43 -1.55 -1.04 13.76
CA TYR A 43 -0.73 -2.16 14.26
C TYR A 43 -1.25 -2.69 15.60
N SER A 44 -1.72 -1.79 16.47
CA SER A 44 -2.24 -2.14 17.80
C SER A 44 -3.50 -2.99 17.73
N GLN A 45 -4.27 -2.85 16.63
CA GLN A 45 -5.43 -3.68 16.31
C GLN A 45 -5.05 -5.06 15.73
N ARG A 46 -3.75 -5.35 15.60
CA ARG A 46 -3.19 -6.68 15.27
C ARG A 46 -3.63 -7.23 13.91
N GLU A 47 -3.75 -6.39 12.89
CA GLU A 47 -4.01 -6.86 11.53
C GLU A 47 -3.02 -7.95 11.08
N GLN A 48 -3.51 -8.85 10.24
CA GLN A 48 -2.72 -9.94 9.64
C GLN A 48 -2.54 -9.71 8.13
N ILE A 49 -3.52 -9.05 7.52
CA ILE A 49 -3.52 -8.64 6.13
C ILE A 49 -3.83 -7.15 6.09
N HIS A 50 -3.02 -6.39 5.37
CA HIS A 50 -3.18 -4.95 5.20
C HIS A 50 -3.40 -4.61 3.73
N ILE A 51 -4.46 -3.86 3.44
CA ILE A 51 -4.75 -3.32 2.12
C ILE A 51 -4.22 -1.89 2.04
N ALA A 52 -3.14 -1.71 1.28
CA ALA A 52 -2.55 -0.42 1.02
C ALA A 52 -3.07 0.12 -0.31
N ALA A 53 -4.02 1.06 -0.27
CA ALA A 53 -4.58 1.69 -1.47
C ALA A 53 -3.77 2.91 -1.88
N TRP A 54 -3.31 2.95 -3.13
CA TRP A 54 -2.49 4.04 -3.67
C TRP A 54 -3.01 4.54 -5.02
N SER A 55 -2.66 5.80 -5.35
CA SER A 55 -2.83 6.33 -6.71
C SER A 55 -1.99 5.51 -7.72
N PRO A 56 -2.17 5.72 -9.03
CA PRO A 56 -1.21 5.20 -9.99
C PRO A 56 0.21 5.64 -9.61
N ALA A 57 1.14 4.71 -9.71
CA ALA A 57 2.53 4.94 -9.39
C ALA A 57 3.37 4.91 -10.67
N PHE A 58 4.30 5.86 -10.78
CA PHE A 58 5.10 6.08 -11.99
C PHE A 58 6.58 5.93 -11.67
N ASP A 59 7.40 5.64 -12.67
CA ASP A 59 8.84 5.70 -12.48
C ASP A 59 9.28 7.13 -12.19
N HIS A 60 10.32 7.27 -11.36
CA HIS A 60 10.78 8.58 -10.97
C HIS A 60 11.41 9.32 -12.16
N ASP A 61 10.88 10.51 -12.46
CA ASP A 61 11.27 11.35 -13.59
C ASP A 61 12.45 12.30 -13.29
N GLY A 62 13.01 12.25 -12.06
CA GLY A 62 14.08 13.13 -11.60
C GLY A 62 13.63 14.53 -11.16
N LYS A 63 12.33 14.85 -11.24
CA LYS A 63 11.78 16.18 -10.93
C LYS A 63 10.69 16.14 -9.86
N SER A 64 9.87 15.10 -9.87
CA SER A 64 8.79 14.84 -8.92
C SER A 64 9.33 14.41 -7.54
N LEU A 65 8.46 14.29 -6.54
CA LEU A 65 8.86 13.70 -5.26
C LEU A 65 9.14 12.21 -5.45
N TRP A 66 10.34 11.74 -5.09
CA TRP A 66 10.67 10.31 -5.18
C TRP A 66 9.70 9.44 -4.37
N SER A 67 9.18 9.93 -3.23
CA SER A 67 8.16 9.24 -2.43
C SER A 67 6.82 9.02 -3.15
N MET A 68 6.58 9.68 -4.28
CA MET A 68 5.42 9.47 -5.16
C MET A 68 5.71 8.55 -6.34
N SER A 69 6.98 8.18 -6.53
CA SER A 69 7.35 7.19 -7.54
C SER A 69 6.93 5.79 -7.10
N ARG A 70 6.81 4.88 -8.06
CA ARG A 70 6.58 3.46 -7.82
C ARG A 70 7.56 2.88 -6.81
N GLU A 71 8.84 3.20 -6.94
CA GLU A 71 9.85 2.76 -5.99
C GLU A 71 9.60 3.31 -4.57
N GLY A 72 9.24 4.59 -4.48
CA GLY A 72 8.94 5.25 -3.20
C GLY A 72 7.69 4.71 -2.51
N THR A 73 6.61 4.51 -3.25
CA THR A 73 5.36 3.97 -2.70
C THR A 73 5.52 2.49 -2.33
N GLU A 74 6.25 1.71 -3.13
CA GLU A 74 6.63 0.33 -2.78
C GLU A 74 7.52 0.28 -1.53
N ALA A 75 8.46 1.22 -1.37
CA ALA A 75 9.30 1.29 -0.17
C ALA A 75 8.48 1.56 1.09
N ILE A 76 7.52 2.50 1.03
CA ILE A 76 6.61 2.78 2.15
C ILE A 76 5.76 1.54 2.49
N ALA A 77 5.18 0.89 1.50
CA ALA A 77 4.38 -0.32 1.70
C ALA A 77 5.22 -1.49 2.26
N ARG A 78 6.47 -1.63 1.80
CA ARG A 78 7.41 -2.63 2.31
C ARG A 78 7.80 -2.37 3.76
N THR A 79 8.10 -1.13 4.09
CA THR A 79 8.37 -0.72 5.48
C THR A 79 7.15 -0.99 6.36
N TYR A 80 5.95 -0.69 5.87
CA TYR A 80 4.72 -1.02 6.59
C TYR A 80 4.60 -2.51 6.88
N ALA A 81 4.92 -3.37 5.90
CA ALA A 81 4.88 -4.83 6.09
C ALA A 81 5.82 -5.29 7.21
N ILE A 82 7.05 -4.74 7.25
CA ILE A 82 8.05 -5.03 8.28
C ILE A 82 7.61 -4.53 9.65
N GLU A 83 7.07 -3.31 9.74
CA GLU A 83 6.63 -2.69 11.00
C GLU A 83 5.38 -3.38 11.58
N SER A 84 4.38 -3.66 10.74
CA SER A 84 3.12 -4.32 11.13
C SER A 84 3.26 -5.83 11.31
N GLN A 85 4.22 -6.43 10.60
CA GLN A 85 4.43 -7.88 10.55
C GLN A 85 3.18 -8.59 10.01
N SER A 86 2.61 -7.97 8.99
CA SER A 86 1.42 -8.41 8.27
C SER A 86 1.73 -8.56 6.79
N PHE A 87 0.88 -9.29 6.06
CA PHE A 87 0.95 -9.30 4.60
C PHE A 87 0.39 -7.99 4.08
N VAL A 88 1.15 -7.29 3.23
CA VAL A 88 0.71 -6.01 2.64
C VAL A 88 0.37 -6.20 1.18
N LEU A 89 -0.89 -5.93 0.83
CA LEU A 89 -1.37 -5.86 -0.54
C LEU A 89 -1.31 -4.40 -0.97
N HIS A 90 -0.21 -4.01 -1.62
CA HIS A 90 -0.07 -2.71 -2.24
C HIS A 90 -0.84 -2.70 -3.56
N THR A 91 -1.88 -1.88 -3.62
CA THR A 91 -2.80 -1.81 -4.75
C THR A 91 -2.77 -0.42 -5.36
N THR A 92 -2.64 -0.38 -6.68
CA THR A 92 -2.61 0.86 -7.47
C THR A 92 -3.64 0.76 -8.58
N VAL A 93 -4.17 1.90 -8.98
CA VAL A 93 -4.92 2.01 -10.24
C VAL A 93 -3.94 1.93 -11.41
N VAL A 94 -4.33 1.22 -12.47
CA VAL A 94 -3.59 1.22 -13.74
C VAL A 94 -4.01 2.42 -14.57
N PHE A 95 -3.05 3.29 -14.86
CA PHE A 95 -3.18 4.44 -15.71
C PHE A 95 -2.60 4.09 -17.08
N SER A 96 -3.46 3.87 -18.08
CA SER A 96 -3.04 3.56 -19.45
C SER A 96 -3.12 4.80 -20.34
N GLU A 97 -2.50 4.75 -21.52
CA GLU A 97 -2.56 5.85 -22.50
C GLU A 97 -4.00 6.31 -22.78
N SER A 98 -4.93 5.37 -22.94
CA SER A 98 -6.35 5.68 -23.14
C SER A 98 -7.00 6.45 -21.99
N VAL A 99 -6.51 6.29 -20.76
CA VAL A 99 -6.98 7.05 -19.60
C VAL A 99 -6.42 8.46 -19.63
N ILE A 100 -5.16 8.63 -20.05
CA ILE A 100 -4.53 9.94 -20.25
C ILE A 100 -5.31 10.75 -21.29
N ASP A 101 -5.65 10.12 -22.42
CA ASP A 101 -6.44 10.74 -23.48
C ASP A 101 -7.83 11.17 -22.96
N GLN A 102 -8.53 10.24 -22.30
CA GLN A 102 -9.89 10.47 -21.80
C GLN A 102 -9.93 11.58 -20.73
N MET A 103 -8.93 11.62 -19.85
CA MET A 103 -8.82 12.61 -18.77
C MET A 103 -8.10 13.88 -19.22
N SER A 104 -7.54 13.89 -20.44
CA SER A 104 -6.76 15.00 -21.01
C SER A 104 -5.57 15.44 -20.14
N THR A 105 -4.84 14.48 -19.57
CA THR A 105 -3.76 14.75 -18.58
C THR A 105 -2.35 14.79 -19.17
N HIS A 106 -2.18 14.87 -20.49
CA HIS A 106 -0.86 14.88 -21.15
C HIS A 106 0.08 15.99 -20.65
N ASN A 107 -0.47 17.12 -20.20
CA ASN A 107 0.31 18.25 -19.67
C ASN A 107 0.30 18.31 -18.12
N ASP A 108 -0.22 17.29 -17.45
CA ASP A 108 -0.20 17.20 -16.00
C ASP A 108 1.25 17.01 -15.49
N LEU A 109 1.51 17.44 -14.25
CA LEU A 109 2.84 17.36 -13.66
C LEU A 109 3.19 15.95 -13.16
N ILE A 110 2.19 15.11 -12.90
CA ILE A 110 2.37 13.81 -12.25
C ILE A 110 1.71 12.69 -13.06
N MET A 111 0.48 12.89 -13.53
CA MET A 111 -0.32 11.85 -14.21
C MET A 111 -0.34 12.03 -15.73
N ASN A 112 0.84 12.05 -16.35
CA ASN A 112 1.00 12.33 -17.79
C ASN A 112 1.56 11.16 -18.61
N SER A 113 1.78 10.01 -17.98
CA SER A 113 2.37 8.82 -18.59
C SER A 113 1.68 7.56 -18.07
N PRO A 114 1.81 6.40 -18.74
CA PRO A 114 1.26 5.16 -18.22
C PRO A 114 1.92 4.73 -16.90
N GLY A 115 1.14 4.20 -15.97
CA GLY A 115 1.63 3.83 -14.64
C GLY A 115 0.72 2.89 -13.87
N GLY A 116 1.26 2.38 -12.76
CA GLY A 116 0.71 1.28 -11.98
C GLY A 116 1.86 0.53 -11.31
N GLY A 117 1.56 -0.34 -10.35
CA GLY A 117 2.61 -1.00 -9.59
C GLY A 117 2.11 -1.87 -8.45
N SER A 118 0.95 -2.51 -8.58
CA SER A 118 0.43 -3.36 -7.52
C SER A 118 1.42 -4.49 -7.20
N VAL A 119 1.61 -4.77 -5.91
CA VAL A 119 2.56 -5.76 -5.40
C VAL A 119 2.09 -6.32 -4.05
N VAL A 120 2.43 -7.57 -3.76
CA VAL A 120 2.21 -8.18 -2.46
C VAL A 120 3.54 -8.35 -1.73
N PHE A 121 3.59 -7.90 -0.48
CA PHE A 121 4.72 -8.07 0.43
C PHE A 121 4.39 -9.03 1.57
N GLY A 122 5.37 -9.85 1.95
CA GLY A 122 5.30 -10.67 3.15
C GLY A 122 5.63 -9.87 4.42
N PRO A 123 5.41 -10.45 5.61
CA PRO A 123 5.65 -9.81 6.91
C PRO A 123 7.11 -9.38 7.16
N ASP A 124 8.06 -9.96 6.44
CA ASP A 124 9.49 -9.61 6.46
C ASP A 124 9.87 -8.56 5.40
N GLY A 125 8.90 -8.07 4.63
CA GLY A 125 9.10 -7.13 3.54
C GLY A 125 9.53 -7.77 2.22
N ARG A 126 9.64 -9.10 2.12
CA ARG A 126 9.95 -9.77 0.85
C ARG A 126 8.79 -9.62 -0.12
N LYS A 127 9.11 -9.46 -1.40
CA LYS A 127 8.10 -9.43 -2.47
C LYS A 127 7.62 -10.84 -2.77
N LEU A 128 6.30 -11.04 -2.74
CA LEU A 128 5.66 -12.34 -2.95
C LEU A 128 5.00 -12.46 -4.33
N SER A 129 4.55 -11.34 -4.91
CA SER A 129 3.87 -11.36 -6.21
C SER A 129 4.83 -11.19 -7.37
N THR A 130 4.47 -11.79 -8.51
CA THR A 130 5.09 -11.51 -9.81
C THR A 130 4.67 -10.13 -10.30
N ASN A 131 5.60 -9.41 -10.95
CA ASN A 131 5.29 -8.13 -11.58
C ASN A 131 4.41 -8.29 -12.81
N ILE A 132 3.40 -7.44 -12.90
CA ILE A 132 2.74 -7.12 -14.17
C ILE A 132 3.32 -5.81 -14.74
N PRO A 133 3.35 -5.64 -16.07
CA PRO A 133 3.72 -4.36 -16.66
C PRO A 133 2.83 -3.23 -16.12
N ALA A 134 3.43 -2.08 -15.81
CA ALA A 134 2.76 -0.97 -15.12
C ALA A 134 1.57 -0.41 -15.90
N ASP A 135 1.60 -0.49 -17.24
CA ASP A 135 0.58 -0.01 -18.17
C ASP A 135 -0.55 -1.03 -18.42
N LYS A 136 -0.47 -2.24 -17.85
CA LYS A 136 -1.40 -3.33 -18.11
C LYS A 136 -2.29 -3.65 -16.91
N LYS A 137 -3.59 -3.70 -17.18
CA LYS A 137 -4.58 -4.23 -16.25
C LYS A 137 -4.35 -5.74 -16.09
N GLY A 138 -4.35 -6.19 -14.84
CA GLY A 138 -4.17 -7.59 -14.50
C GLY A 138 -4.49 -7.84 -13.03
N ILE A 139 -4.54 -9.11 -12.68
CA ILE A 139 -4.68 -9.57 -11.30
C ILE A 139 -3.34 -10.19 -10.92
N ILE A 140 -2.76 -9.72 -9.82
CA ILE A 140 -1.61 -10.34 -9.19
C ILE A 140 -2.09 -11.34 -8.14
N TYR A 141 -1.40 -12.47 -8.04
CA TYR A 141 -1.70 -13.51 -7.07
C TYR A 141 -0.47 -13.73 -6.19
N ALA A 142 -0.71 -14.06 -4.93
CA ALA A 142 0.27 -14.50 -3.97
C ALA A 142 -0.42 -15.41 -2.95
N ASP A 143 0.24 -16.50 -2.58
CA ASP A 143 -0.23 -17.39 -1.52
C ASP A 143 0.25 -16.86 -0.17
N LEU A 144 -0.68 -16.67 0.77
CA LEU A 144 -0.40 -16.13 2.09
C LEU A 144 -0.53 -17.24 3.12
N ASP A 145 0.61 -17.71 3.64
CA ASP A 145 0.63 -18.60 4.80
C ASP A 145 0.53 -17.76 6.07
N ILE A 146 -0.62 -17.79 6.74
CA ILE A 146 -0.82 -16.99 7.96
C ILE A 146 0.14 -17.41 9.08
N ASP A 147 0.60 -18.66 9.07
CA ASP A 147 1.54 -19.14 10.06
C ASP A 147 2.92 -18.48 9.89
N ASP A 148 3.27 -17.95 8.71
CA ASP A 148 4.50 -17.16 8.51
C ASP A 148 4.54 -15.90 9.41
N ILE A 149 3.39 -15.32 9.77
CA ILE A 149 3.34 -14.18 10.71
C ILE A 149 3.89 -14.57 12.09
N LEU A 150 3.70 -15.83 12.50
CA LEU A 150 4.20 -16.36 13.76
C LEU A 150 5.58 -17.02 13.60
N HIS A 151 5.81 -17.74 12.50
CA HIS A 151 6.98 -18.56 12.25
C HIS A 151 8.19 -17.81 11.71
N LEU A 152 8.03 -16.70 10.99
CA LEU A 152 9.17 -15.93 10.47
C LEU A 152 10.00 -15.25 11.57
N HIS A 153 9.70 -15.50 12.85
CA HIS A 153 10.33 -14.87 14.02
C HIS A 153 10.29 -13.33 13.96
N SER A 154 9.54 -12.74 13.03
CA SER A 154 9.44 -11.30 12.89
C SER A 154 8.94 -10.73 14.21
N LYS A 155 7.85 -11.28 14.77
CA LYS A 155 7.33 -10.86 16.10
C LYS A 155 8.27 -11.16 17.27
N VAL A 156 9.22 -12.09 17.11
CA VAL A 156 10.21 -12.44 18.12
C VAL A 156 11.38 -11.45 18.11
N LEU A 157 11.72 -10.91 16.94
CA LEU A 157 12.82 -9.96 16.75
C LEU A 157 12.39 -8.50 16.89
N LEU A 158 11.17 -8.18 16.45
CA LEU A 158 10.60 -6.84 16.46
C LEU A 158 9.12 -6.97 16.81
N ASN A 159 8.60 -6.18 17.73
CA ASN A 159 7.15 -6.08 17.95
C ASN A 159 6.82 -4.63 18.24
N VAL A 160 6.43 -3.88 17.21
CA VAL A 160 6.30 -2.41 17.29
C VAL A 160 5.33 -1.97 18.39
N VAL A 161 4.29 -2.74 18.67
CA VAL A 161 3.29 -2.46 19.72
C VAL A 161 3.72 -3.02 21.09
N GLY A 162 4.62 -3.99 21.10
CA GLY A 162 5.09 -4.69 22.30
C GLY A 162 6.55 -4.39 22.62
N HIS A 163 7.32 -5.44 22.90
CA HIS A 163 8.76 -5.40 23.15
C HIS A 163 9.50 -6.13 22.03
#